data_AF-W7KUR5-F1
#
_entry.id   AF-W7KUR5-F1
#
_cell.length_a   1.000
_cell.length_b   1.000
_cell.length_c   1.000
_cell.angle_alpha   90.00
_cell.angle_beta   90.00
_cell.angle_gamma   90.00
#
_symmetry.space_group_name_H-M   'P 1'
#
loop_
_entity.id
_entity.type
_entity.pdbx_description
1 polymer ?
#
loop_
_entity_poly.entity_id
_entity_poly.type
_entity_poly.pdbx_seq_one_letter_code
_entity_poly.pdbx_strand_id
1 'polypeptide(L)' 'MLSDAVAAFDITDHKRVVHSVETVQELELAALHKEFAVIVTADEVINHLKDQSRA' A
#
# COMPACT_ATOMS: atom_id res chain seq x y z
N MET A 1 0.30 2.19 -6.02
CA MET A 1 0.08 1.03 -5.14
C MET A 1 -1.30 1.16 -4.54
N LEU A 2 -2.06 0.06 -4.46
CA LEU A 2 -3.39 0.03 -3.86
C LEU A 2 -3.26 -0.19 -2.34
N SER A 3 -3.62 0.79 -1.51
CA SER A 3 -3.44 0.69 -0.04
C SER A 3 -4.36 -0.32 0.62
N ASP A 4 -5.50 -0.61 0.01
CA ASP A 4 -6.59 -1.47 0.48
C ASP A 4 -6.66 -2.83 -0.23
N ALA A 5 -5.75 -3.09 -1.17
CA ALA A 5 -5.68 -4.34 -1.93
C ALA A 5 -4.27 -4.95 -1.88
N VAL A 6 -3.59 -4.77 -0.75
CA VAL A 6 -2.28 -5.36 -0.43
C VAL A 6 -2.37 -5.99 0.95
N ALA A 7 -1.68 -7.11 1.14
CA ALA A 7 -1.61 -7.83 2.41
C ALA A 7 -0.17 -7.83 2.93
N ALA A 8 -0.02 -7.60 4.22
CA ALA A 8 1.22 -7.76 4.95
C ALA A 8 1.11 -8.93 5.94
N PHE A 9 2.22 -9.29 6.56
CA PHE A 9 2.30 -10.30 7.62
C PHE A 9 3.17 -9.77 8.75
N ASP A 10 3.10 -10.42 9.90
CA ASP A 10 4.09 -10.21 10.96
C ASP A 10 5.49 -10.62 10.44
N ILE A 11 6.49 -9.76 10.66
CA ILE A 11 7.86 -9.97 10.20
C ILE A 11 8.83 -9.90 11.38
N THR A 12 9.76 -10.85 11.44
CA THR A 12 10.89 -10.80 12.37
C THR A 12 12.09 -10.17 11.69
N ASP A 13 12.64 -9.08 12.25
CA ASP A 13 13.79 -8.39 11.67
C ASP A 13 15.15 -9.02 12.04
N HIS A 14 16.24 -8.43 11.53
CA HIS A 14 17.61 -8.87 11.80
C HIS A 14 18.06 -8.74 13.27
N LYS A 15 17.31 -8.01 14.09
CA LYS A 15 17.52 -7.86 15.54
C LYS A 15 16.64 -8.83 16.34
N ARG A 16 15.91 -9.72 15.66
CA ARG A 16 14.92 -10.65 16.24
C ARG A 16 13.73 -9.95 16.89
N VAL A 17 13.41 -8.73 16.45
CA VAL A 17 12.19 -8.03 16.87
C VAL A 17 11.07 -8.42 15.92
N VAL A 18 9.92 -8.81 16.48
CA VAL A 18 8.69 -9.05 15.72
C VAL A 18 7.97 -7.73 15.53
N HIS A 19 7.72 -7.37 14.27
CA HIS A 19 6.89 -6.25 13.87
C HIS A 19 5.52 -6.77 13.49
N SER A 20 4.46 -6.13 13.99
CA SER A 20 3.10 -6.55 13.66
C SER A 20 2.76 -6.22 12.21
N VAL A 21 1.78 -6.93 11.66
CA VAL A 21 1.24 -6.69 10.33
C VAL A 21 0.84 -5.23 10.09
N GLU A 22 0.25 -4.54 11.08
CA GLU A 22 -0.12 -3.13 10.96
C GLU A 22 1.12 -2.25 10.81
N THR A 23 2.14 -2.51 11.63
CA THR A 23 3.41 -1.75 11.58
C THR A 23 4.12 -1.97 10.24
N VAL A 24 4.15 -3.21 9.74
CA VAL A 24 4.75 -3.53 8.44
C VAL A 24 4.03 -2.78 7.31
N GLN A 25 2.70 -2.88 7.25
CA GLN A 25 1.91 -2.21 6.23
C GLN A 25 2.09 -0.68 6.26
N GLU A 26 2.07 -0.07 7.44
CA GLU A 26 2.25 1.38 7.60
C GLU A 26 3.63 1.84 7.11
N LEU A 27 4.69 1.11 7.49
CA LEU A 27 6.05 1.44 7.09
C LEU A 27 6.29 1.22 5.59
N GLU A 28 5.70 0.17 5.00
CA GLU A 28 5.76 -0.06 3.55
C GLU A 28 5.08 1.06 2.76
N LEU A 29 3.87 1.47 3.16
CA LEU A 29 3.17 2.59 2.53
C LEU A 29 3.98 3.89 2.65
N ALA A 30 4.57 4.15 3.81
CA ALA A 30 5.42 5.32 4.04
C ALA A 30 6.69 5.30 3.17
N ALA A 31 7.36 4.15 3.07
CA ALA A 31 8.58 3.99 2.29
C ALA A 31 8.35 4.14 0.77
N LEU A 32 7.19 3.71 0.28
CA LEU A 32 6.85 3.76 -1.14
C LEU A 32 6.27 5.10 -1.57
N HIS A 33 5.56 5.79 -0.67
CA HIS A 33 4.87 7.03 -0.98
C HIS A 33 5.84 8.13 -1.46
N LYS A 34 5.60 8.63 -2.67
CA LYS A 34 6.33 9.72 -3.36
C LYS A 34 7.75 9.42 -3.84
N GLU A 35 8.36 8.31 -3.42
CA GLU A 35 9.66 7.86 -3.94
C GLU A 35 9.50 6.78 -5.02
N PHE A 36 8.60 5.82 -4.81
CA PHE A 36 8.45 4.66 -5.70
C PHE A 36 7.03 4.47 -6.23
N ALA A 37 6.02 5.01 -5.54
CA ALA A 37 4.63 4.89 -5.96
C ALA A 37 3.78 6.06 -5.47
N VAL A 38 2.71 6.34 -6.23
CA VAL A 38 1.52 7.02 -5.70
C VAL A 38 0.68 5.99 -4.96
N ILE A 39 0.22 6.34 -3.77
CA ILE A 39 -0.65 5.50 -2.94
C ILE A 39 -2.10 5.92 -3.19
N VAL A 40 -2.95 4.97 -3.57
CA VAL A 40 -4.37 5.16 -3.89
C VAL A 40 -5.19 3.97 -3.39
N THR A 41 -6.50 4.09 -3.31
CA THR A 41 -7.41 2.94 -3.05
C THR A 41 -7.83 2.26 -4.35
N ALA A 42 -8.36 1.04 -4.25
CA ALA A 42 -8.94 0.33 -5.38
C ALA A 42 -10.12 1.12 -5.99
N ASP A 43 -10.96 1.72 -5.14
CA ASP A 43 -12.11 2.52 -5.58
C ASP A 43 -11.69 3.78 -6.35
N GLU A 44 -10.64 4.48 -5.91
CA GLU A 44 -10.10 5.64 -6.63
C GLU A 44 -9.65 5.26 -8.04
N VAL A 45 -8.95 4.14 -8.19
CA VAL A 45 -8.50 3.64 -9.49
C VAL A 45 -9.69 3.23 -10.37
N ILE A 46 -10.67 2.51 -9.82
CA ILE A 46 -11.85 2.09 -10.57
C ILE A 46 -12.63 3.31 -11.09
N ASN A 47 -12.81 4.33 -10.26
CA ASN A 47 -13.52 5.55 -10.65
C ASN A 47 -12.74 6.33 -11.73
N HIS A 48 -11.42 6.46 -11.57
CA HIS A 48 -10.57 7.07 -12.59
C HIS A 48 -10.69 6.37 -13.95
N LEU A 49 -10.66 5.03 -13.97
CA LEU A 49 -10.81 4.25 -15.20
C LEU A 49 -12.19 4.42 -15.85
N LYS A 50 -13.26 4.49 -15.06
CA LYS A 50 -14.61 4.76 -15.57
C LYS A 50 -14.70 6.13 -16.22
N ASP A 51 -14.09 7.15 -15.63
CA ASP A 51 -14.09 8.51 -16.18
C ASP A 51 -13.29 8.58 -17.49
N GLN A 52 -12.14 7.89 -17.58
CA GLN A 52 -11.37 7.80 -18.82
C GLN A 52 -12.10 7.05 -19.94
N SER A 53 -12.91 6.03 -19.62
CA SER A 53 -13.71 5.29 -20.62
C SER A 53 -14.89 6.07 -21.21
N ARG A 54 -15.26 7.18 -20.56
CA ARG A 54 -16.37 8.06 -20.97
C ARG A 54 -15.90 9.27 -21.79
N ALA A 55 -14.59 9.48 -21.88
CA ALA A 55 -13.93 10.51 -22.69
C ALA A 55 -13.57 9.96 -24.07
#